data_AF-A0A2N9NR30-F1
#
_entry.id   AF-A0A2N9NR30-F1
#
_cell.length_a   1.000
_cell.length_b   1.000
_cell.length_c   1.000
_cell.angle_alpha   90.00
_cell.angle_beta   90.00
_cell.angle_gamma   90.00
#
_symmetry.space_group_name_H-M   'P 1'
#
loop_
_entity.id
_entity.type
_entity.pdbx_description
1 polymer ?
#
loop_
_entity_poly.entity_id
_entity_poly.type
_entity_poly.pdbx_seq_one_letter_code
_entity_poly.pdbx_strand_id
1 'polypeptide(L)'
;MRLTANRWLAFGLLALGPQTVLANYLFTWEGRSNLFQGTFEVTDAEMSESNKYFYFLSLSNSISIFSPDGRDFRWSANPPMGPDYFGVGGGSLLSTFGIGLDYPQTTAQGNILEVDANNDSVQEWSWPPLGVGGSASLLYSETGQWEVSNVSEPSAAALLALGTAVWLIRRHRTHQTSDQT
;
A
#
# COMPACT_ATOMS: atom_id res chain seq x y z
N MET A 1 42.25 -29.66 -14.27
CA MET A 1 40.88 -30.19 -14.09
C MET A 1 40.42 -29.84 -12.67
N ARG A 2 39.73 -28.71 -12.46
CA ARG A 2 39.20 -28.28 -11.14
C ARG A 2 37.75 -27.83 -11.33
N LEU A 3 36.82 -28.75 -11.12
CA LEU A 3 35.36 -28.59 -11.30
C LEU A 3 34.59 -28.69 -9.96
N THR A 4 35.28 -28.54 -8.82
CA THR A 4 34.69 -28.82 -7.49
C THR A 4 34.09 -27.60 -6.77
N ALA A 5 34.36 -26.36 -7.21
CA ALA A 5 33.90 -25.15 -6.51
C ALA A 5 32.42 -24.79 -6.76
N ASN A 6 31.80 -25.25 -7.84
CA ASN A 6 30.45 -24.83 -8.23
C ASN A 6 29.30 -25.57 -7.52
N ARG A 7 29.58 -26.67 -6.80
CA ARG A 7 28.51 -27.49 -6.19
C ARG A 7 27.93 -26.87 -4.92
N TRP A 8 28.72 -26.10 -4.17
CA TRP A 8 28.26 -25.49 -2.91
C TRP A 8 27.30 -24.31 -3.12
N LEU A 9 27.45 -23.56 -4.21
CA LEU A 9 26.54 -22.48 -4.60
C LEU A 9 25.12 -23.00 -4.91
N ALA A 10 25.01 -24.15 -5.57
CA ALA A 10 23.72 -24.76 -5.87
C ALA A 10 22.98 -25.24 -4.61
N PHE A 11 23.70 -25.76 -3.62
CA PHE A 11 23.10 -26.16 -2.33
C PHE A 11 22.70 -24.95 -1.46
N GLY A 12 23.44 -23.84 -1.51
CA GLY A 12 23.06 -22.59 -0.84
C GLY A 12 21.77 -21.99 -1.39
N LEU A 13 21.55 -22.09 -2.70
CA LEU A 13 20.31 -21.63 -3.36
C LEU A 13 19.08 -22.51 -3.03
N LEU A 14 19.28 -23.80 -2.76
CA LEU A 14 18.21 -24.72 -2.33
C LEU A 14 17.83 -24.58 -0.84
N ALA A 15 18.74 -24.04 -0.02
CA ALA A 15 18.51 -23.82 1.41
C ALA A 15 17.75 -22.52 1.73
N LEU A 16 17.64 -21.62 0.74
CA LEU A 16 16.64 -20.55 0.76
C LEU A 16 15.30 -21.20 0.43
N GLY A 17 14.66 -21.77 1.46
CA GLY A 17 13.29 -22.29 1.34
C GLY A 17 12.35 -21.22 0.75
N PRO A 18 11.15 -21.61 0.29
CA PRO A 18 10.19 -20.65 -0.25
C PRO A 18 9.99 -19.55 0.79
N GLN A 19 10.56 -18.37 0.54
CA GLN A 19 10.16 -17.19 1.28
C GLN A 19 8.73 -16.96 0.83
N THR A 20 7.81 -16.93 1.80
CA THR A 20 6.46 -16.46 1.56
C THR A 20 6.62 -15.06 0.98
N VAL A 21 6.41 -14.94 -0.33
CA VAL A 21 6.37 -13.63 -0.98
C VAL A 21 5.15 -12.97 -0.37
N LEU A 22 5.35 -12.03 0.53
CA LEU A 22 4.28 -11.16 0.99
C LEU A 22 3.95 -10.30 -0.22
N ALA A 23 2.79 -10.53 -0.82
CA ALA A 23 2.30 -9.67 -1.89
C ALA A 23 1.86 -8.34 -1.28
N ASN A 24 2.22 -7.25 -1.95
CA ASN A 24 1.68 -5.93 -1.70
C ASN A 24 0.63 -5.67 -2.79
N TYR A 25 -0.54 -5.21 -2.38
CA TYR A 25 -1.65 -4.88 -3.26
C TYR A 25 -1.73 -3.36 -3.33
N LEU A 26 -1.54 -2.83 -4.53
CA LEU A 26 -1.70 -1.42 -4.81
C LEU A 26 -3.12 -1.18 -5.32
N PHE A 27 -3.87 -0.41 -4.55
CA PHE A 27 -5.21 0.06 -4.89
C PHE A 27 -5.08 1.46 -5.49
N THR A 28 -5.67 1.67 -6.66
CA THR A 28 -5.73 2.98 -7.34
C THR A 28 -7.18 3.30 -7.67
N TRP A 29 -7.65 4.50 -7.33
CA TRP A 29 -9.00 4.93 -7.66
C TRP A 29 -9.12 5.37 -9.12
N GLU A 30 -10.05 4.76 -9.85
CA GLU A 30 -10.46 5.15 -11.19
C GLU A 30 -11.89 5.69 -11.14
N GLY A 31 -11.99 7.00 -10.93
CA GLY A 31 -13.24 7.75 -10.85
C GLY A 31 -13.81 8.16 -12.21
N ARG A 32 -15.04 8.69 -12.20
CA ARG A 32 -15.64 9.36 -13.38
C ARG A 32 -15.13 10.78 -13.59
N SER A 33 -14.60 11.37 -12.53
CA SER A 33 -14.00 12.68 -12.46
C SER A 33 -12.54 12.53 -12.07
N ASN A 34 -11.71 13.51 -12.46
CA ASN A 34 -10.32 13.58 -12.02
C ASN A 34 -10.19 14.42 -10.73
N LEU A 35 -11.29 14.60 -9.98
CA LEU A 35 -11.33 15.48 -8.82
C LEU A 35 -10.83 14.79 -7.54
N PHE A 36 -10.98 13.47 -7.47
CA PHE A 36 -10.47 12.66 -6.38
C PHE A 36 -9.36 11.74 -6.88
N GLN A 37 -8.30 11.60 -6.09
CA GLN A 37 -7.23 10.66 -6.34
C GLN A 37 -6.92 9.92 -5.05
N GLY A 38 -6.93 8.59 -5.11
CA GLY A 38 -6.59 7.74 -4.00
C GLY A 38 -5.67 6.63 -4.46
N THR A 39 -4.56 6.45 -3.74
CA THR A 39 -3.67 5.32 -3.96
C THR A 39 -3.20 4.81 -2.62
N PHE A 40 -3.30 3.50 -2.40
CA PHE A 40 -2.78 2.90 -1.19
C PHE A 40 -2.30 1.47 -1.35
N GLU A 41 -1.42 1.06 -0.44
CA GLU A 41 -0.84 -0.28 -0.41
C GLU A 41 -1.33 -1.07 0.80
N VAL A 42 -1.65 -2.34 0.59
CA VAL A 42 -1.98 -3.30 1.66
C VAL A 42 -1.13 -4.56 1.46
N THR A 43 -0.57 -5.08 2.53
CA THR A 43 0.27 -6.30 2.52
C THR A 43 -0.56 -7.55 2.79
N ASP A 44 -0.14 -8.71 2.29
CA ASP A 44 -0.72 -10.02 2.62
C ASP A 44 -0.87 -10.25 4.14
N ALA A 45 0.08 -9.74 4.93
CA ALA A 45 0.03 -9.85 6.39
C ALA A 45 -1.16 -9.09 6.97
N GLU A 46 -1.41 -7.86 6.50
CA GLU A 46 -2.54 -7.00 6.90
C GLU A 46 -3.89 -7.58 6.44
N MET A 47 -3.90 -8.39 5.38
CA MET A 47 -5.07 -9.11 4.90
C MET A 47 -5.36 -10.41 5.67
N SER A 48 -4.33 -11.01 6.29
CA SER A 48 -4.43 -12.32 6.94
C SER A 48 -5.06 -12.30 8.34
N GLU A 49 -5.31 -11.11 8.90
CA GLU A 49 -6.04 -10.95 10.16
C GLU A 49 -7.51 -11.37 9.97
N SER A 50 -7.77 -12.64 10.26
CA SER A 50 -9.06 -13.30 10.05
C SER A 50 -10.21 -12.57 10.76
N ASN A 51 -11.13 -12.00 9.96
CA ASN A 51 -12.40 -11.38 10.34
C ASN A 51 -12.33 -10.10 11.21
N LYS A 52 -12.76 -8.95 10.66
CA LYS A 52 -14.04 -8.27 11.02
C LYS A 52 -14.18 -6.90 10.34
N TYR A 53 -15.44 -6.54 10.14
CA TYR A 53 -16.02 -5.36 9.50
C TYR A 53 -15.21 -4.05 9.50
N PHE A 54 -14.41 -3.72 10.52
CA PHE A 54 -13.45 -2.59 10.54
C PHE A 54 -12.36 -2.90 11.58
N TYR A 55 -11.08 -2.74 11.23
CA TYR A 55 -9.95 -2.93 12.14
C TYR A 55 -8.87 -1.88 11.89
N PHE A 56 -8.17 -1.52 12.96
CA PHE A 56 -7.13 -0.51 12.92
C PHE A 56 -5.85 -1.13 12.37
N LEU A 57 -5.48 -0.77 11.15
CA LEU A 57 -4.23 -1.19 10.54
C LEU A 57 -3.13 -0.15 10.79
N SER A 58 -1.86 -0.57 10.73
CA SER A 58 -0.72 0.34 10.86
C SER A 58 -0.33 0.95 9.49
N LEU A 59 -1.31 1.53 8.77
CA LEU A 59 -1.16 2.04 7.39
C LEU A 59 -0.56 3.45 7.29
N SER A 60 0.17 3.88 8.32
CA SER A 60 0.69 5.25 8.46
C SER A 60 1.50 5.79 7.26
N ASN A 61 2.06 4.90 6.44
CA ASN A 61 2.81 5.27 5.22
C ASN A 61 2.13 4.80 3.92
N SER A 62 0.98 4.14 4.02
CA SER A 62 0.40 3.40 2.92
C SER A 62 -0.84 4.04 2.32
N ILE A 63 -1.52 4.96 3.03
CA ILE A 63 -2.73 5.63 2.51
C ILE A 63 -2.53 7.15 2.45
N SER A 64 -2.71 7.70 1.25
CA SER A 64 -2.91 9.14 1.01
C SER A 64 -4.04 9.33 0.01
N ILE A 65 -4.91 10.29 0.30
CA ILE A 65 -6.09 10.59 -0.50
C ILE A 65 -6.17 12.10 -0.73
N PHE A 66 -6.36 12.51 -1.98
CA PHE A 66 -6.50 13.90 -2.38
C PHE A 66 -7.95 14.24 -2.73
N SER A 67 -8.51 15.22 -2.02
CA SER A 67 -9.85 15.72 -2.27
C SER A 67 -9.90 16.79 -3.36
N PRO A 68 -11.09 17.05 -3.95
CA PRO A 68 -11.29 18.06 -5.00
C PRO A 68 -10.84 19.47 -4.65
N ASP A 69 -10.82 19.81 -3.36
CA ASP A 69 -10.41 21.13 -2.88
C ASP A 69 -8.92 21.21 -2.48
N GLY A 70 -8.15 20.18 -2.83
CA GLY A 70 -6.70 20.15 -2.68
C GLY A 70 -6.23 19.76 -1.27
N ARG A 71 -7.08 19.15 -0.45
CA ARG A 71 -6.67 18.59 0.86
C ARG A 71 -6.09 17.19 0.67
N ASP A 72 -5.07 16.89 1.48
CA ASP A 72 -4.40 15.59 1.54
C ASP A 72 -4.75 14.91 2.86
N PHE A 73 -5.53 13.83 2.79
CA PHE A 73 -5.90 12.98 3.91
C PHE A 73 -4.84 11.90 4.06
N ARG A 74 -4.24 11.82 5.24
CA ARG A 74 -3.17 10.85 5.57
C ARG A 74 -3.56 10.07 6.80
N TRP A 75 -3.20 8.79 6.79
CA TRP A 75 -3.46 7.89 7.91
C TRP A 75 -2.90 8.42 9.24
N SER A 76 -3.71 8.37 10.29
CA SER A 76 -3.42 8.76 11.64
C SER A 76 -4.04 7.77 12.63
N ALA A 77 -3.24 7.31 13.59
CA ALA A 77 -3.71 6.42 14.66
C ALA A 77 -4.40 7.17 15.81
N ASN A 78 -4.26 8.50 15.88
CA ASN A 78 -4.93 9.33 16.91
C ASN A 78 -5.51 10.65 16.33
N PRO A 79 -6.42 10.60 15.34
CA PRO A 79 -7.24 11.74 14.95
C PRO A 79 -8.21 12.21 16.05
N PRO A 80 -8.79 13.41 15.87
CA PRO A 80 -9.75 13.98 16.80
C PRO A 80 -11.02 13.15 17.05
N MET A 81 -11.46 12.30 16.10
CA MET A 81 -12.69 11.48 16.22
C MET A 81 -12.45 10.02 16.63
N GLY A 82 -11.21 9.68 17.00
CA GLY A 82 -10.78 8.29 17.15
C GLY A 82 -9.89 7.90 15.98
N PRO A 83 -9.28 6.70 16.00
CA PRO A 83 -8.30 6.30 15.00
C PRO A 83 -8.91 6.20 13.61
N ASP A 84 -8.15 6.51 12.57
CA ASP A 84 -8.51 6.17 11.18
C ASP A 84 -8.72 4.66 11.08
N TYR A 85 -9.62 4.23 10.20
CA TYR A 85 -10.03 2.85 10.13
C TYR A 85 -10.05 2.32 8.71
N PHE A 86 -9.75 1.03 8.60
CA PHE A 86 -9.84 0.27 7.37
C PHE A 86 -10.70 -0.97 7.65
N GLY A 87 -11.53 -1.38 6.70
CA GLY A 87 -12.41 -2.52 6.88
C GLY A 87 -12.60 -3.30 5.59
N VAL A 88 -12.70 -4.61 5.70
CA VAL A 88 -13.06 -5.50 4.58
C VAL A 88 -14.35 -6.22 4.93
N GLY A 89 -15.37 -6.01 4.12
CA GLY A 89 -16.67 -6.69 4.23
C GLY A 89 -16.71 -7.95 3.37
N GLY A 90 -17.46 -8.97 3.80
CA GLY A 90 -17.79 -10.11 2.94
C GLY A 90 -16.61 -11.01 2.53
N GLY A 91 -15.44 -10.88 3.17
CA GLY A 91 -14.27 -11.73 2.93
C GLY A 91 -13.52 -11.46 1.62
N SER A 92 -13.76 -10.33 0.96
CA SER A 92 -13.12 -9.98 -0.32
C SER A 92 -12.83 -8.50 -0.44
N LEU A 93 -11.54 -8.17 -0.60
CA LEU A 93 -11.03 -6.82 -0.84
C LEU A 93 -11.42 -6.24 -2.19
N LEU A 94 -11.76 -7.09 -3.15
CA LEU A 94 -12.14 -6.68 -4.50
C LEU A 94 -13.63 -6.35 -4.63
N SER A 95 -14.42 -6.69 -3.60
CA SER A 95 -15.88 -6.54 -3.68
C SER A 95 -16.47 -5.74 -2.53
N THR A 96 -15.78 -5.68 -1.38
CA THR A 96 -16.28 -4.95 -0.22
C THR A 96 -15.12 -4.54 0.68
N PHE A 97 -14.74 -3.28 0.63
CA PHE A 97 -13.89 -2.67 1.65
C PHE A 97 -14.42 -1.28 2.01
N GLY A 98 -13.89 -0.71 3.08
CA GLY A 98 -14.22 0.59 3.63
C GLY A 98 -12.94 1.25 4.15
N ILE A 99 -12.74 2.53 3.87
CA ILE A 99 -11.67 3.36 4.45
C ILE A 99 -12.33 4.60 5.03
N GLY A 100 -12.03 4.92 6.27
CA GLY A 100 -12.36 6.20 6.89
C GLY A 100 -11.07 6.90 7.32
N LEU A 101 -10.80 8.07 6.72
CA LEU A 101 -9.66 8.91 7.08
C LEU A 101 -10.13 10.24 7.66
N ASP A 102 -9.66 10.57 8.85
CA ASP A 102 -9.97 11.82 9.54
C ASP A 102 -8.87 12.86 9.34
N TYR A 103 -9.25 14.07 8.96
CA TYR A 103 -8.31 15.17 8.83
C TYR A 103 -7.93 15.77 10.20
N PRO A 104 -6.64 15.90 10.54
CA PRO A 104 -6.23 16.58 11.77
C PRO A 104 -6.66 18.06 11.70
N GLN A 105 -7.56 18.47 12.61
CA GLN A 105 -8.28 19.75 12.54
C GLN A 105 -7.39 20.95 12.20
N THR A 106 -7.75 21.65 11.11
CA THR A 106 -7.56 23.11 10.89
C THR A 106 -8.40 23.58 9.70
N THR A 107 -9.68 23.18 9.60
CA THR A 107 -10.58 23.91 8.69
C THR A 107 -10.89 25.28 9.30
N ALA A 108 -11.07 26.31 8.46
CA ALA A 108 -11.40 27.65 8.94
C ALA A 108 -12.71 27.69 9.77
N GLN A 109 -13.55 26.66 9.64
CA GLN A 109 -14.83 26.48 10.30
C GLN A 109 -14.77 25.61 11.57
N GLY A 110 -13.64 24.97 11.88
CA GLY A 110 -13.49 24.05 13.02
C GLY A 110 -14.14 22.67 12.83
N ASN A 111 -14.66 22.39 11.64
CA ASN A 111 -15.24 21.11 11.28
C ASN A 111 -14.15 20.04 11.09
N ILE A 112 -14.52 18.80 11.39
CA ILE A 112 -13.71 17.60 11.13
C ILE A 112 -14.12 17.09 9.75
N LEU A 113 -13.15 16.58 9.00
CA LEU A 113 -13.40 16.04 7.68
C LEU A 113 -13.10 14.56 7.70
N GLU A 114 -13.99 13.78 7.10
CA GLU A 114 -13.84 12.34 6.92
C GLU A 114 -13.90 12.05 5.42
N VAL A 115 -13.01 11.21 4.93
CA VAL A 115 -13.16 10.56 3.63
C VAL A 115 -13.54 9.12 3.83
N ASP A 116 -14.70 8.77 3.29
CA ASP A 116 -15.19 7.40 3.21
C ASP A 116 -15.00 6.86 1.79
N ALA A 117 -14.33 5.72 1.66
CA ALA A 117 -14.20 5.02 0.40
C ALA A 117 -14.64 3.57 0.53
N ASN A 118 -15.40 3.09 -0.45
CA ASN A 118 -15.75 1.67 -0.58
C ASN A 118 -15.45 1.16 -2.00
N ASN A 119 -15.94 -0.03 -2.33
CA ASN A 119 -15.64 -0.70 -3.59
C ASN A 119 -15.95 0.12 -4.86
N ASP A 120 -17.04 0.89 -4.85
CA ASP A 120 -17.55 1.58 -6.05
C ASP A 120 -17.86 3.06 -5.83
N SER A 121 -17.58 3.58 -4.64
CA SER A 121 -17.83 4.98 -4.30
C SER A 121 -16.83 5.58 -3.33
N VAL A 122 -16.70 6.89 -3.43
CA VAL A 122 -15.91 7.75 -2.55
C VAL A 122 -16.81 8.90 -2.11
N GLN A 123 -16.72 9.27 -0.84
CA GLN A 123 -17.49 10.33 -0.21
C GLN A 123 -16.60 11.15 0.71
N GLU A 124 -16.79 12.46 0.71
CA GLU A 124 -16.15 13.37 1.66
C GLU A 124 -17.23 14.02 2.52
N TRP A 125 -17.06 13.92 3.84
CA TRP A 125 -17.99 14.41 4.84
C TRP A 125 -17.36 15.51 5.67
N SER A 126 -18.19 16.47 6.08
CA SER A 126 -17.87 17.46 7.11
C SER A 126 -18.69 17.17 8.35
N TRP A 127 -18.02 16.86 9.44
CA TRP A 127 -18.61 16.71 10.76
C TRP A 127 -18.50 18.01 11.57
N PRO A 128 -19.56 18.39 12.30
CA PRO A 128 -19.48 19.50 13.24
C PRO A 128 -18.43 19.20 14.32
N PRO A 129 -17.84 20.22 14.96
CA PRO A 129 -16.93 20.00 16.07
C PRO A 129 -17.59 19.17 17.18
N LEU A 130 -16.84 18.26 17.79
CA LEU A 130 -17.33 17.42 18.88
C LEU A 130 -17.94 18.28 19.99
N GLY A 131 -19.15 17.93 20.42
CA GLY A 131 -19.87 18.62 21.49
C GLY A 131 -20.71 19.82 21.06
N VAL A 132 -20.66 20.26 19.80
CA VAL A 132 -21.47 21.40 19.31
C VAL A 132 -22.89 20.99 18.91
N GLY A 133 -23.13 19.69 18.68
CA GLY A 133 -24.41 19.18 18.18
C GLY A 133 -24.61 19.52 16.71
N GLY A 134 -25.01 18.55 15.91
CA GLY A 134 -25.20 18.70 14.47
C GLY A 134 -25.09 17.36 13.74
N SER A 135 -25.31 17.38 12.44
CA SER A 135 -25.21 16.20 11.58
C SER A 135 -24.09 16.38 10.57
N ALA A 136 -23.49 15.27 10.14
CA ALA A 136 -22.54 15.26 9.03
C ALA A 136 -23.19 15.88 7.79
N SER A 137 -22.39 16.62 7.03
CA SER A 137 -22.77 17.18 5.74
C SER A 137 -21.90 16.56 4.66
N LEU A 138 -22.52 15.96 3.64
CA LEU A 138 -21.81 15.45 2.47
C LEU A 138 -21.29 16.63 1.65
N LEU A 139 -19.97 16.72 1.49
CA LEU A 139 -19.31 17.75 0.69
C LEU A 139 -19.12 17.29 -0.75
N TYR A 140 -18.75 16.03 -0.93
CA TYR A 140 -18.43 15.45 -2.22
C TYR A 140 -18.82 13.97 -2.27
N SER A 141 -19.25 13.50 -3.44
CA SER A 141 -19.41 12.07 -3.69
C SER A 141 -19.16 11.75 -5.16
N GLU A 142 -18.53 10.61 -5.38
CA GLU A 142 -18.22 10.08 -6.69
C GLU A 142 -18.40 8.57 -6.74
N THR A 143 -18.80 8.07 -7.91
CA THR A 143 -18.79 6.63 -8.24
C THR A 143 -17.61 6.31 -9.13
N GLY A 144 -17.00 5.15 -8.95
CA GLY A 144 -15.84 4.70 -9.70
C GLY A 144 -15.56 3.23 -9.44
N GLN A 145 -14.30 2.84 -9.62
CA GLN A 145 -13.83 1.50 -9.27
C GLN A 145 -12.38 1.59 -8.77
N TRP A 146 -12.00 0.69 -7.88
CA TRP A 146 -10.61 0.54 -7.50
C TRP A 146 -9.91 -0.46 -8.42
N GLU A 147 -8.85 -0.03 -9.08
CA GLU A 147 -7.92 -0.93 -9.75
C GLU A 147 -6.98 -1.52 -8.70
N VAL A 148 -6.88 -2.85 -8.69
CA VAL A 148 -5.99 -3.58 -7.78
C VAL A 148 -4.89 -4.25 -8.58
N SER A 149 -3.66 -3.88 -8.31
CA SER A 149 -2.47 -4.49 -8.91
C SER A 149 -1.63 -5.17 -7.84
N ASN A 150 -1.08 -6.34 -8.19
CA ASN A 150 -0.14 -7.05 -7.32
C ASN A 150 1.26 -6.49 -7.60
N VAL A 151 1.84 -5.85 -6.59
CA VAL A 151 3.24 -5.42 -6.60
C VAL A 151 4.05 -6.60 -6.08
N SER A 152 4.53 -7.43 -7.01
CA SER A 152 5.41 -8.53 -6.66
C SER A 152 6.73 -7.99 -6.11
N GLU A 153 7.07 -8.34 -4.88
CA GLU A 153 8.41 -8.06 -4.37
C GLU A 153 9.45 -8.74 -5.29
N PRO A 154 10.57 -8.06 -5.63
CA PRO A 154 11.64 -8.70 -6.35
C PRO A 154 12.17 -9.84 -5.50
N SER A 155 11.96 -11.08 -5.95
CA SER A 155 12.34 -12.25 -5.15
C SER A 155 13.82 -12.20 -4.78
N ALA A 156 14.17 -12.65 -3.57
CA ALA A 156 15.56 -12.79 -3.15
C ALA A 156 16.38 -13.58 -4.18
N ALA A 157 15.76 -14.57 -4.84
CA ALA A 157 16.35 -15.31 -5.95
C ALA A 157 16.69 -14.42 -7.16
N ALA A 158 15.81 -13.50 -7.57
CA ALA A 158 16.07 -12.54 -8.63
C ALA A 158 17.22 -11.57 -8.28
N LEU A 159 17.23 -11.06 -7.04
CA LEU A 159 18.32 -10.20 -6.56
C LEU A 159 19.66 -10.94 -6.49
N LEU A 160 19.67 -12.20 -6.05
CA LEU A 160 20.86 -13.05 -6.03
C LEU A 160 21.34 -13.41 -7.45
N ALA A 161 20.42 -13.69 -8.38
CA ALA A 161 20.75 -13.93 -9.78
C ALA A 161 21.39 -12.67 -10.41
N LEU A 162 20.85 -11.49 -10.13
CA LEU A 162 21.44 -10.22 -10.59
C LEU A 162 22.82 -9.99 -9.96
N GLY A 163 22.95 -10.17 -8.64
CA GLY A 163 24.23 -10.02 -7.94
C GLY A 163 25.31 -10.97 -8.47
N THR A 164 24.96 -12.24 -8.74
CA THR A 164 25.89 -13.22 -9.32
C THR A 164 26.26 -12.88 -10.76
N ALA A 165 25.31 -12.42 -11.58
CA ALA A 165 25.58 -11.95 -12.93
C ALA A 165 26.55 -10.76 -12.95
N VAL A 166 26.31 -9.75 -12.09
CA VAL A 166 27.19 -8.58 -11.95
C VAL A 166 28.60 -9.00 -11.51
N TRP A 167 28.70 -9.94 -10.57
CA TRP A 167 30.00 -10.46 -10.12
C TRP A 167 30.76 -11.19 -11.24
N LEU A 168 30.08 -12.03 -12.02
CA LEU A 168 30.69 -12.74 -13.16
C LEU A 168 31.18 -11.79 -14.24
N ILE A 169 30.40 -10.75 -14.58
CA ILE A 169 30.78 -9.73 -15.55
C ILE A 169 32.03 -8.97 -15.07
N ARG A 170 32.07 -8.57 -13.78
CA ARG A 170 33.24 -7.90 -13.21
C ARG A 170 34.49 -8.78 -13.28
N ARG A 171 34.37 -10.06 -12.92
CA ARG A 171 35.50 -11.01 -12.96
C ARG A 171 36.03 -11.22 -14.38
N HIS A 172 35.15 -11.29 -15.38
CA HIS A 172 35.56 -11.46 -16.77
C HIS A 172 36.35 -10.24 -17.28
N ARG A 173 35.96 -9.03 -16.86
CA ARG A 173 36.66 -7.80 -17.25
C ARG A 173 38.05 -7.69 -16.64
N THR A 174 38.25 -8.07 -15.37
CA THR A 174 39.56 -8.04 -14.73
C THR A 174 40.58 -8.97 -15.41
N HIS A 175 40.14 -10.15 -15.87
CA HIS A 175 41.00 -11.09 -16.59
C HIS A 175 41.38 -10.59 -18.01
N GLN A 176 40.53 -9.81 -18.68
CA GLN A 176 40.88 -9.26 -20.00
C GLN A 176 41.93 -8.15 -19.92
N THR A 177 41.97 -7.39 -18.82
CA THR A 177 43.01 -6.38 -18.59
C THR A 177 44.37 -6.94 -18.22
N SER A 178 44.47 -8.16 -17.68
CA SER A 178 45.76 -8.76 -17.32
C SER A 178 46.53 -9.33 -18.51
N ASP A 179 45.87 -9.65 -19.62
CA ASP A 179 46.51 -10.24 -20.81
C ASP A 179 47.04 -9.19 -21.81
N GLN A 180 46.93 -7.89 -21.49
CA GLN A 180 47.39 -6.78 -22.34
C GLN A 180 48.65 -6.06 -21.81
N THR A 181 49.30 -6.58 -20.78
CA THR A 181 50.59 -6.10 -20.24
C THR A 181 51.64 -7.19 -20.31
#